data_AF-A0AAV5QYY4-F1
#
_entry.id   AF-A0AAV5QYY4-F1
#
_cell.length_a   1.000
_cell.length_b   1.000
_cell.length_c   1.000
_cell.angle_alpha   90.00
_cell.angle_beta   90.00
_cell.angle_gamma   90.00
#
_symmetry.space_group_name_H-M   'P 1'
#
loop_
_entity.id
_entity.type
_entity.pdbx_description
1 polymer ?
#
loop_
_entity_poly.entity_id
_entity_poly.type
_entity_poly.pdbx_seq_one_letter_code
_entity_poly.pdbx_strand_id
1 'polypeptide(L)'
;MKSFNELTALYNSYKSFTPVYSASLNDYTLLLISITTLFFLMITFNFNAKTSSFTKSIFNFILYTILAAISAISLSFTVLFISSHFGVYT
;
A
#
# COMPACT_ATOMS: atom_id res chain seq x y z
N MET A 1 -8.25 -43.24 -4.27
CA MET A 1 -9.09 -42.73 -5.38
C MET A 1 -10.29 -41.92 -4.91
N LYS A 2 -11.08 -42.39 -3.92
CA LYS A 2 -12.25 -41.65 -3.42
C LYS A 2 -11.92 -40.23 -2.90
N SER A 3 -10.87 -40.11 -2.08
CA SER A 3 -10.37 -38.82 -1.57
C SER A 3 -9.86 -37.87 -2.65
N PHE A 4 -9.29 -38.40 -3.74
CA PHE A 4 -8.83 -37.59 -4.88
C PHE A 4 -10.02 -37.01 -5.63
N ASN A 5 -11.04 -37.82 -5.91
CA ASN A 5 -12.26 -37.37 -6.56
C ASN A 5 -13.01 -36.32 -5.74
N GLU A 6 -13.02 -36.47 -4.41
CA GLU A 6 -13.58 -35.47 -3.49
C GLU A 6 -12.81 -34.15 -3.56
N LEU A 7 -11.46 -34.20 -3.62
CA LEU A 7 -10.62 -33.01 -3.74
C LEU A 7 -10.80 -32.30 -5.10
N THR A 8 -10.90 -33.06 -6.19
CA THR A 8 -11.12 -32.51 -7.54
C THR A 8 -12.51 -31.90 -7.68
N ALA A 9 -13.54 -32.53 -7.10
CA ALA A 9 -14.89 -31.97 -7.05
C ALA A 9 -14.92 -30.65 -6.27
N LEU A 10 -14.21 -30.57 -5.14
CA LEU A 10 -14.02 -29.34 -4.37
C LEU A 10 -13.29 -28.27 -5.17
N TYR A 11 -12.16 -28.61 -5.81
CA TYR A 11 -11.41 -27.68 -6.66
C TYR A 11 -12.29 -27.07 -7.76
N ASN A 12 -13.08 -27.89 -8.45
CA ASN A 12 -13.97 -27.44 -9.51
C ASN A 12 -15.20 -26.66 -9.00
N SER A 13 -15.51 -26.76 -7.70
CA SER A 13 -16.59 -25.99 -7.07
C SER A 13 -16.17 -24.57 -6.71
N TYR A 14 -14.87 -24.31 -6.57
CA TYR A 14 -14.37 -22.96 -6.32
C TYR A 14 -14.45 -22.09 -7.58
N LYS A 15 -14.86 -20.84 -7.40
CA LYS A 15 -14.78 -19.84 -8.48
C LYS A 15 -13.31 -19.59 -8.81
N SER A 16 -13.04 -19.33 -10.08
CA SER A 16 -11.72 -18.90 -10.55
C SER A 16 -11.23 -17.70 -9.74
N PHE A 17 -9.96 -17.74 -9.32
CA PHE A 17 -9.33 -16.62 -8.64
C PHE A 17 -9.21 -15.42 -9.59
N THR A 18 -9.87 -14.31 -9.23
CA THR A 18 -9.74 -13.02 -9.93
C THR A 18 -8.91 -12.09 -9.06
N PRO A 19 -7.61 -11.89 -9.37
CA PRO A 19 -6.76 -11.02 -8.56
C PRO A 19 -7.28 -9.58 -8.57
N VAL A 20 -7.28 -8.95 -7.40
CA VAL A 20 -7.64 -7.52 -7.24
C VAL A 20 -6.60 -6.63 -7.92
N TYR A 21 -5.34 -7.06 -7.90
CA TYR A 21 -4.22 -6.41 -8.58
C TYR A 21 -3.48 -7.46 -9.41
N SER A 22 -3.38 -7.24 -10.72
CA SER A 22 -2.50 -8.06 -11.57
C SER A 22 -1.07 -7.53 -11.48
N ALA A 23 -0.08 -8.41 -11.64
CA ALA A 23 1.33 -8.02 -11.71
C ALA A 23 1.61 -7.00 -12.84
N SER A 24 0.73 -6.93 -13.84
CA SER A 24 0.79 -5.99 -14.96
C SER A 24 0.03 -4.69 -14.67
N LEU A 25 0.31 -4.03 -13.55
CA LEU A 25 -0.12 -2.64 -13.40
C LEU A 25 0.46 -1.82 -14.55
N ASN A 26 -0.38 -1.02 -15.21
CA ASN A 26 0.05 -0.13 -16.26
C ASN A 26 1.11 0.84 -15.71
N ASP A 27 2.18 1.07 -16.47
CA ASP A 27 3.29 1.98 -16.14
C ASP A 27 2.80 3.35 -15.66
N TYR A 28 1.73 3.88 -16.28
CA TYR A 28 1.12 5.15 -15.86
C TYR A 28 0.55 5.10 -14.43
N THR A 29 -0.10 4.00 -14.06
CA THR A 29 -0.63 3.81 -12.70
C THR A 29 0.49 3.69 -11.69
N LEU A 30 1.57 2.97 -12.03
CA LEU A 30 2.75 2.81 -11.20
C LEU A 30 3.48 4.15 -10.96
N LEU A 31 3.61 4.95 -12.02
CA LEU A 31 4.17 6.30 -11.96
C LEU A 31 3.33 7.20 -11.05
N LEU A 32 2.00 7.18 -11.21
CA LEU A 32 1.09 7.97 -10.38
C LEU A 32 1.23 7.62 -8.89
N ILE A 33 1.23 6.32 -8.55
CA ILE A 33 1.42 5.83 -7.17
C ILE A 33 2.78 6.28 -6.61
N SER A 34 3.83 6.27 -7.44
CA SER A 34 5.17 6.69 -7.02
C SER A 34 5.22 8.19 -6.74
N ILE A 35 4.64 9.01 -7.61
CA ILE A 35 4.59 10.47 -7.43
C ILE A 35 3.76 10.86 -6.21
N THR A 36 2.60 10.24 -6.00
CA THR A 36 1.75 10.53 -4.82
C THR A 36 2.45 10.14 -3.52
N THR A 37 3.17 9.03 -3.50
CA THR A 37 3.97 8.61 -2.34
C THR A 37 5.10 9.56 -2.04
N LEU A 38 5.84 10.00 -3.07
CA LEU A 38 6.89 11.01 -2.92
C LEU A 38 6.33 12.33 -2.39
N PHE A 39 5.15 12.73 -2.86
CA PHE A 39 4.46 13.93 -2.38
C PHE A 39 4.10 13.84 -0.89
N PHE A 40 3.54 12.72 -0.42
CA PHE A 40 3.25 12.52 1.00
C PHE A 40 4.52 12.51 1.87
N LEU A 41 5.59 11.88 1.39
CA LEU A 41 6.89 11.91 2.06
C LEU A 41 7.43 13.34 2.16
N MET A 42 7.37 14.12 1.07
CA MET A 42 7.81 15.51 1.08
C MET A 42 7.02 16.36 2.07
N ILE A 43 5.69 16.23 2.13
CA ILE A 43 4.88 16.94 3.12
C ILE A 43 5.29 16.54 4.54
N THR A 44 5.45 15.24 4.79
CA THR A 44 5.77 14.71 6.11
C THR A 44 7.16 15.15 6.58
N PHE A 45 8.17 15.12 5.70
CA PHE A 45 9.53 15.56 6.02
C PHE A 45 9.64 17.07 6.22
N ASN A 46 8.83 17.86 5.52
CA ASN A 46 8.78 19.31 5.70
C ASN A 46 7.84 19.74 6.86
N PHE A 47 7.21 18.80 7.56
CA PHE A 47 6.31 19.13 8.64
C PHE A 47 7.06 19.78 9.81
N ASN A 48 6.81 21.08 10.03
CA ASN A 48 7.41 21.84 11.10
C ASN A 48 6.42 22.01 12.26
N ALA A 49 6.67 21.31 13.37
CA ALA A 49 5.78 21.28 14.52
C ALA A 49 6.04 22.40 15.56
N LYS A 50 6.95 23.35 15.31
CA LYS A 50 7.38 24.34 16.31
C LYS A 50 6.20 25.18 16.84
N THR A 51 5.95 25.08 18.14
CA THR A 51 4.92 25.88 18.82
C THR A 51 5.22 26.03 20.31
N SER A 52 4.82 27.17 20.89
CA SER A 52 4.97 27.48 22.32
C SER A 52 3.73 27.13 23.15
N SER A 53 2.64 26.71 22.52
CA SER A 53 1.37 26.41 23.18
C SER A 53 1.18 24.90 23.31
N PHE A 54 0.81 24.45 24.52
CA PHE A 54 0.57 23.02 24.81
C PHE A 54 -0.54 22.42 23.93
N THR A 55 -1.67 23.11 23.75
CA THR A 55 -2.77 22.63 22.92
C THR A 55 -2.38 22.51 21.45
N LYS A 56 -1.64 23.49 20.93
CA LYS A 56 -1.08 23.44 19.57
C LYS A 56 -0.04 22.32 19.42
N SER A 57 0.73 22.03 20.47
CA SER A 57 1.70 20.94 20.47
C SER A 57 1.03 19.58 20.33
N ILE A 58 -0.05 19.34 21.07
CA ILE A 58 -0.84 18.09 20.94
C ILE A 58 -1.43 17.98 19.54
N PHE A 59 -2.01 19.05 19.02
CA PHE A 59 -2.57 19.05 17.66
C PHE A 59 -1.49 18.76 16.60
N ASN A 60 -0.33 19.41 16.69
CA ASN A 60 0.80 19.15 15.79
C ASN A 60 1.29 17.71 15.87
N PHE A 61 1.34 17.12 17.06
CA PHE A 61 1.70 15.71 17.25
C PHE A 61 0.70 14.77 16.56
N ILE A 62 -0.61 14.98 16.75
CA ILE A 62 -1.66 14.18 16.11
C ILE A 62 -1.55 14.30 14.59
N LEU A 63 -1.41 15.52 14.07
CA LEU A 63 -1.32 15.78 12.64
C LEU A 63 -0.08 15.11 12.02
N TYR A 64 1.08 15.24 12.66
CA TYR A 64 2.30 14.56 12.23
C TYR A 64 2.14 13.04 12.22
N THR A 65 1.53 12.48 13.26
CA THR A 65 1.31 11.02 13.36
C THR A 65 0.43 10.50 12.23
N ILE A 66 -0.62 11.24 11.87
CA ILE A 66 -1.50 10.90 10.75
C ILE A 66 -0.73 10.97 9.42
N LEU A 67 0.03 12.06 9.20
CA LEU A 67 0.87 12.22 7.99
C LEU A 67 1.91 11.11 7.84
N ALA A 68 2.57 10.74 8.94
CA ALA A 68 3.53 9.65 8.98
C ALA A 68 2.88 8.30 8.67
N ALA A 69 1.70 8.02 9.24
CA ALA A 69 0.96 6.80 8.96
C ALA A 69 0.55 6.69 7.49
N ILE A 70 0.01 7.77 6.91
CA ILE A 70 -0.35 7.80 5.48
C ILE A 70 0.87 7.57 4.61
N SER A 71 1.99 8.24 4.93
CA SER A 71 3.24 8.08 4.17
C SER A 71 3.79 6.66 4.25
N ALA A 72 3.74 6.03 5.43
CA ALA A 72 4.20 4.66 5.62
C ALA A 72 3.34 3.65 4.84
N ILE A 73 2.02 3.80 4.87
CA ILE A 73 1.10 2.94 4.11
C ILE A 73 1.36 3.11 2.60
N SER A 74 1.42 4.36 2.13
CA SER A 74 1.66 4.66 0.71
C SER A 74 2.99 4.08 0.22
N LEU A 75 4.04 4.23 1.03
CA LEU A 75 5.36 3.68 0.72
C LEU A 75 5.35 2.15 0.64
N SER A 76 4.69 1.49 1.60
CA SER A 76 4.61 0.03 1.66
C SER A 76 3.94 -0.56 0.42
N PHE A 77 2.80 0.00 0.00
CA PHE A 77 2.11 -0.42 -1.23
C PHE A 77 2.92 -0.09 -2.49
N THR A 78 3.55 1.08 -2.52
CA THR A 78 4.39 1.48 -3.67
C THR A 78 5.54 0.49 -3.87
N VAL A 79 6.25 0.12 -2.81
CA VAL A 79 7.32 -0.87 -2.88
C VAL A 79 6.79 -2.23 -3.36
N LEU A 80 5.63 -2.66 -2.86
CA LEU A 80 5.01 -3.93 -3.26
C LEU A 80 4.66 -3.94 -4.75
N PHE A 81 4.03 -2.87 -5.26
CA PHE A 81 3.63 -2.78 -6.66
C PHE A 81 4.82 -2.64 -7.59
N ILE A 82 5.82 -1.84 -7.23
CA ILE A 82 7.06 -1.70 -8.01
C ILE A 82 7.81 -3.03 -8.07
N SER A 83 7.95 -3.72 -6.93
CA SER A 83 8.63 -5.03 -6.87
C SER A 83 7.93 -6.06 -7.76
N SER A 84 6.60 -6.12 -7.69
CA SER A 84 5.78 -7.01 -8.52
C SER A 84 5.91 -6.68 -10.01
N HIS A 85 5.99 -5.40 -10.37
CA HIS A 85 6.17 -4.95 -11.76
C HIS A 85 7.54 -5.36 -12.31
N PHE A 86 8.60 -5.35 -11.49
CA PHE A 86 9.93 -5.86 -11.85
C PHE A 86 10.07 -7.39 -11.77
N GLY A 87 9.00 -8.12 -11.50
CA GLY A 87 9.00 -9.59 -11.46
C GLY A 87 9.45 -10.19 -10.12
N VAL A 88 9.56 -9.39 -9.07
CA VAL A 88 9.77 -9.86 -7.70
C VAL A 88 8.40 -10.05 -7.04
N TYR A 89 7.92 -11.29 -7.05
CA TYR A 89 6.61 -11.65 -6.50
C TYR A 89 6.75 -12.09 -5.03
N THR A 90 5.86 -11.58 -4.18
CA THR A 90 5.68 -11.99 -2.78
C THR A 90 4.43 -12.83 -2.61
#